data_AF-A0AA39N1Y2-F1
#
_entry.id   AF-A0AA39N1Y2-F1
#
_cell.length_a   1.000
_cell.length_b   1.000
_cell.length_c   1.000
_cell.angle_alpha   90.00
_cell.angle_beta   90.00
_cell.angle_gamma   90.00
#
_symmetry.space_group_name_H-M   'P 1'
#
loop_
_entity.id
_entity.type
_entity.pdbx_description
1 polymer ?
#
loop_
_entity_poly.entity_id
_entity_poly.type
_entity_poly.pdbx_seq_one_letter_code
_entity_poly.pdbx_strand_id
1 'polypeptide(L)'
;MGAGSSGRLGVLDAAELPPTFTADNMQYIALMAGGDGALRTAREAIEDSREAGRADLDALFPTSDDALIGITSSGRTPYVLGALQRAHELGLLTIGLVCVRPSAVRMERNCTVVVDPVTGPEVITGSTRMKAGTATKMALNMISTGVQIKLGKTYGNLMIDLNASNHKLVSRARRIIRTIAAEVGLPPSYASIFTDDEQLDAVIRRCDGSVKLALVVVVSGWGIDLCREALTRRGGVLRAVLDDVRFETVARVFKV
;
A
#
# COMPACT_ATOMS: atom_id res chain seq x y z
N MET A 1 -6.68 11.59 -4.83
CA MET A 1 -7.21 12.97 -4.79
C MET A 1 -8.72 12.96 -4.94
N GLY A 2 -9.46 13.74 -4.13
CA GLY A 2 -10.93 13.81 -4.23
C GLY A 2 -11.55 14.94 -3.41
N ALA A 3 -12.87 15.11 -3.52
CA ALA A 3 -13.63 16.05 -2.69
C ALA A 3 -14.60 15.31 -1.76
N GLY A 4 -15.01 15.96 -0.66
CA GLY A 4 -15.98 15.42 0.29
C GLY A 4 -15.69 13.98 0.72
N SER A 5 -16.70 13.10 0.65
CA SER A 5 -16.54 11.68 1.02
C SER A 5 -15.51 10.95 0.16
N SER A 6 -15.39 11.28 -1.14
CA SER A 6 -14.39 10.65 -2.03
C SER A 6 -12.96 10.98 -1.57
N GLY A 7 -12.70 12.25 -1.23
CA GLY A 7 -11.42 12.66 -0.66
C GLY A 7 -11.13 11.95 0.67
N ARG A 8 -12.14 11.81 1.54
CA ARG A 8 -11.96 11.22 2.89
C ARG A 8 -11.59 9.76 2.80
N LEU A 9 -12.18 9.03 1.86
CA LEU A 9 -11.84 7.64 1.61
C LEU A 9 -10.40 7.49 1.06
N GLY A 10 -9.94 8.43 0.23
CA GLY A 10 -8.54 8.49 -0.19
C GLY A 10 -7.58 8.70 0.98
N VAL A 11 -7.92 9.63 1.90
CA VAL A 11 -7.12 9.86 3.13
C VAL A 11 -7.12 8.62 4.03
N LEU A 12 -8.27 7.97 4.20
CA LEU A 12 -8.39 6.76 5.02
C LEU A 12 -7.49 5.63 4.50
N ASP A 13 -7.54 5.33 3.20
CA ASP A 13 -6.72 4.27 2.60
C ASP A 13 -5.23 4.58 2.74
N ALA A 14 -4.80 5.81 2.41
CA ALA A 14 -3.41 6.24 2.54
C ALA A 14 -2.88 6.13 3.98
N ALA A 15 -3.69 6.53 4.98
CA ALA A 15 -3.31 6.48 6.39
C ALA A 15 -3.13 5.05 6.93
N GLU A 16 -3.75 4.04 6.31
CA GLU A 16 -3.64 2.64 6.73
C GLU A 16 -2.38 1.97 6.16
N LEU A 17 -1.73 2.52 5.13
CA LEU A 17 -0.57 1.89 4.48
C LEU A 17 0.71 1.85 5.32
N PRO A 18 1.14 2.94 5.99
CA PRO A 18 2.32 2.89 6.86
C PRO A 18 2.22 1.83 7.98
N PRO A 19 1.14 1.76 8.79
CA PRO A 19 1.06 0.75 9.85
C PRO A 19 0.82 -0.68 9.33
N THR A 20 0.29 -0.84 8.11
CA THR A 20 -0.06 -2.16 7.52
C THR A 20 1.10 -2.76 6.73
N PHE A 21 1.86 -1.96 6.00
CA PHE A 21 2.87 -2.43 5.05
C PHE A 21 4.26 -1.82 5.28
N THR A 22 4.42 -1.03 6.35
CA THR A 22 5.64 -0.22 6.57
C THR A 22 5.98 0.57 5.30
N ALA A 23 4.94 1.13 4.67
CA ALA A 23 5.09 2.02 3.53
C ALA A 23 5.59 3.38 4.02
N ASP A 24 6.40 4.06 3.21
CA ASP A 24 6.84 5.41 3.54
C ASP A 24 5.64 6.38 3.53
N ASN A 25 5.60 7.31 4.50
CA ASN A 25 4.48 8.25 4.64
C ASN A 25 4.32 9.17 3.42
N MET A 26 5.40 9.41 2.66
CA MET A 26 5.40 10.21 1.44
C MET A 26 5.14 9.37 0.18
N GLN A 27 5.07 8.05 0.29
CA GLN A 27 4.78 7.17 -0.85
C GLN A 27 3.30 7.21 -1.25
N TYR A 28 2.40 7.49 -0.30
CA TYR A 28 0.95 7.50 -0.53
C TYR A 28 0.33 8.77 0.03
N ILE A 29 0.20 9.78 -0.82
CA ILE A 29 -0.29 11.11 -0.44
C ILE A 29 -1.75 11.25 -0.86
N ALA A 30 -2.61 11.65 0.10
CA ALA A 30 -4.02 11.91 -0.16
C ALA A 30 -4.31 13.41 -0.20
N LEU A 31 -4.63 13.91 -1.40
CA LEU A 31 -5.11 15.29 -1.59
C LEU A 31 -6.64 15.38 -1.50
N MET A 32 -7.12 16.38 -0.76
CA MET A 32 -8.54 16.66 -0.57
C MET A 32 -8.86 18.11 -0.88
N ALA A 33 -9.93 18.35 -1.64
CA ALA A 33 -10.47 19.68 -1.84
C ALA A 33 -10.74 20.37 -0.49
N GLY A 34 -10.04 21.48 -0.24
CA GLY A 34 -10.13 22.24 1.01
C GLY A 34 -9.17 21.83 2.13
N GLY A 35 -8.25 20.91 1.85
CA GLY A 35 -7.15 20.50 2.74
C GLY A 35 -7.61 19.79 4.02
N ASP A 36 -6.74 19.72 5.02
CA ASP A 36 -6.98 18.98 6.27
C ASP A 36 -8.24 19.43 7.01
N GLY A 37 -8.58 20.73 6.95
CA GLY A 37 -9.82 21.25 7.54
C GLY A 37 -11.08 20.59 6.98
N ALA A 38 -11.03 20.09 5.74
CA ALA A 38 -12.14 19.42 5.07
C ALA A 38 -12.41 17.98 5.59
N LEU A 39 -11.49 17.41 6.38
CA LEU A 39 -11.64 16.07 6.96
C LEU A 39 -12.87 15.98 7.88
N ARG A 40 -13.05 16.98 8.74
CA ARG A 40 -14.12 17.00 9.76
C ARG A 40 -15.29 17.89 9.36
N THR A 41 -15.07 18.90 8.52
CA THR A 41 -16.08 19.89 8.14
C THR A 41 -16.14 20.02 6.64
N ALA A 42 -17.32 19.89 6.02
CA ALA A 42 -17.44 20.02 4.57
C ALA A 42 -17.05 21.43 4.10
N ARG A 43 -16.31 21.50 2.99
CA ARG A 43 -15.95 22.74 2.28
C ARG A 43 -16.32 22.60 0.82
N GLU A 44 -17.60 22.81 0.52
CA GLU A 44 -18.17 22.52 -0.80
C GLU A 44 -17.62 23.46 -1.89
N ALA A 45 -17.39 24.75 -1.59
CA ALA A 45 -16.99 25.74 -2.60
C ALA A 45 -15.68 25.43 -3.37
N ILE A 46 -14.80 24.57 -2.84
CA ILE A 46 -13.52 24.24 -3.47
C ILE A 46 -13.67 23.10 -4.49
N GLU A 47 -14.70 22.26 -4.38
CA GLU A 47 -14.87 21.11 -5.27
C GLU A 47 -15.19 21.50 -6.72
N ASP A 48 -15.71 22.71 -6.90
CA ASP A 48 -16.07 23.30 -8.19
C ASP A 48 -14.91 24.00 -8.92
N SER A 49 -13.69 23.99 -8.36
CA SER A 49 -12.52 24.65 -8.96
C SER A 49 -11.53 23.65 -9.58
N ARG A 50 -11.45 23.62 -10.93
CA ARG A 50 -10.38 22.89 -11.64
C ARG A 50 -8.99 23.38 -11.25
N GLU A 51 -8.83 24.70 -11.15
CA GLU A 51 -7.54 25.33 -10.86
C GLU A 51 -7.03 24.96 -9.47
N ALA A 52 -7.91 24.87 -8.47
CA ALA A 52 -7.53 24.41 -7.14
C ALA A 52 -6.98 22.97 -7.18
N GLY A 53 -7.56 22.09 -7.99
CA GLY A 53 -7.06 20.73 -8.17
C GLY A 53 -5.70 20.67 -8.86
N ARG A 54 -5.45 21.54 -9.84
CA ARG A 54 -4.15 21.68 -10.50
C ARG A 54 -3.10 22.16 -9.51
N ALA A 55 -3.40 23.24 -8.78
CA ALA A 55 -2.50 23.85 -7.81
C ALA A 55 -2.12 22.89 -6.67
N ASP A 56 -3.08 22.15 -6.11
CA ASP A 56 -2.81 21.18 -5.04
C ASP A 56 -1.93 20.02 -5.51
N LEU A 57 -2.08 19.59 -6.78
CA LEU A 57 -1.20 18.59 -7.38
C LEU A 57 0.21 19.17 -7.61
N ASP A 58 0.31 20.35 -8.21
CA ASP A 58 1.60 21.00 -8.53
C ASP A 58 2.42 21.30 -7.26
N ALA A 59 1.76 21.57 -6.12
CA ALA A 59 2.41 21.81 -4.84
C ALA A 59 3.21 20.61 -4.30
N LEU A 60 2.94 19.39 -4.81
CA LEU A 60 3.71 18.19 -4.47
C LEU A 60 4.93 17.98 -5.37
N PHE A 61 5.12 18.81 -6.39
CA PHE A 61 6.18 18.65 -7.41
C PHE A 61 6.23 17.25 -8.02
N PRO A 62 5.10 16.70 -8.52
CA PRO A 62 5.06 15.35 -9.03
C PRO A 62 5.90 15.20 -10.31
N THR A 63 6.36 13.97 -10.54
CA THR A 63 7.14 13.56 -11.70
C THR A 63 6.40 12.51 -12.52
N SER A 64 6.92 12.15 -13.69
CA SER A 64 6.36 11.06 -14.51
C SER A 64 6.44 9.67 -13.86
N ASP A 65 7.22 9.52 -12.79
CA ASP A 65 7.31 8.28 -12.01
C ASP A 65 6.16 8.13 -11.00
N ASP A 66 5.35 9.18 -10.83
CA ASP A 66 4.20 9.20 -9.95
C ASP A 66 2.89 8.77 -10.65
N ALA A 67 1.90 8.40 -9.83
CA ALA A 67 0.56 8.08 -10.29
C ALA A 67 -0.49 8.91 -9.55
N LEU A 68 -1.48 9.42 -10.29
CA LEU A 68 -2.62 10.13 -9.72
C LEU A 68 -3.89 9.27 -9.81
N ILE A 69 -4.50 8.99 -8.65
CA ILE A 69 -5.86 8.44 -8.57
C ILE A 69 -6.84 9.58 -8.27
N GLY A 70 -7.62 9.98 -9.28
CA GLY A 70 -8.72 10.94 -9.15
C GLY A 70 -10.02 10.24 -8.77
N ILE A 71 -10.58 10.59 -7.60
CA ILE A 71 -11.73 9.92 -7.00
C ILE A 71 -12.94 10.86 -7.04
N THR A 72 -13.94 10.52 -7.84
CA THR A 72 -15.20 11.28 -7.95
C THR A 72 -16.36 10.34 -8.25
N SER A 73 -17.22 10.08 -7.25
CA SER A 73 -18.38 9.20 -7.43
C SER A 73 -19.31 9.68 -8.56
N SER A 74 -19.48 11.00 -8.71
CA SER A 74 -20.32 11.62 -9.74
C SER A 74 -19.66 11.62 -11.13
N GLY A 75 -18.36 11.34 -11.22
CA GLY A 75 -17.62 11.34 -12.47
C GLY A 75 -17.40 12.72 -13.09
N ARG A 76 -17.77 13.81 -12.40
CA ARG A 76 -17.79 15.18 -12.96
C ARG A 76 -17.27 16.29 -12.04
N THR A 77 -16.69 15.96 -10.89
CA THR A 77 -16.20 16.96 -9.91
C THR A 77 -15.05 17.79 -10.50
N PRO A 78 -15.20 19.12 -10.71
CA PRO A 78 -14.19 19.94 -11.38
C PRO A 78 -12.80 19.88 -10.76
N TYR A 79 -12.67 19.94 -9.43
CA TYR A 79 -11.39 19.79 -8.73
C TYR A 79 -10.62 18.53 -9.15
N VAL A 80 -11.31 17.40 -9.26
CA VAL A 80 -10.70 16.13 -9.66
C VAL A 80 -10.35 16.12 -11.14
N LEU A 81 -11.23 16.66 -11.99
CA LEU A 81 -10.99 16.71 -13.44
C LEU A 81 -9.79 17.61 -13.79
N GLY A 82 -9.65 18.76 -13.12
CA GLY A 82 -8.52 19.67 -13.29
C GLY A 82 -7.19 19.00 -12.92
N ALA A 83 -7.15 18.27 -11.81
CA ALA A 83 -5.96 17.53 -11.40
C ALA A 83 -5.63 16.37 -12.36
N LEU A 84 -6.63 15.60 -12.81
CA LEU A 84 -6.43 14.52 -13.78
C LEU A 84 -5.87 15.04 -15.10
N GLN A 85 -6.38 16.18 -15.59
CA GLN A 85 -5.84 16.85 -16.76
C GLN A 85 -4.38 17.25 -16.55
N ARG A 86 -4.06 17.89 -15.42
CA ARG A 86 -2.69 18.32 -15.11
C ARG A 86 -1.72 17.15 -14.98
N ALA A 87 -2.12 16.08 -14.30
CA ALA A 87 -1.31 14.87 -14.19
C ALA A 87 -1.04 14.24 -15.57
N HIS A 88 -2.04 14.24 -16.46
CA HIS A 88 -1.88 13.78 -17.83
C HIS A 88 -0.88 14.64 -18.62
N GLU A 89 -1.00 15.98 -18.54
CA GLU A 89 -0.06 16.93 -19.16
C GLU A 89 1.39 16.73 -18.67
N LEU A 90 1.57 16.31 -17.41
CA LEU A 90 2.86 16.02 -16.79
C LEU A 90 3.38 14.59 -17.06
N GLY A 91 2.59 13.73 -17.71
CA GLY A 91 2.99 12.36 -18.05
C GLY A 91 2.86 11.34 -16.92
N LEU A 92 2.12 11.64 -15.85
CA LEU A 92 1.84 10.68 -14.78
C LEU A 92 0.92 9.56 -15.28
N LEU A 93 0.97 8.41 -14.59
CA LEU A 93 -0.10 7.41 -14.70
C LEU A 93 -1.38 7.99 -14.09
N THR A 94 -2.43 8.18 -14.90
CA THR A 94 -3.69 8.75 -14.44
C THR A 94 -4.80 7.70 -14.34
N ILE A 95 -5.42 7.62 -13.16
CA ILE A 95 -6.47 6.66 -12.84
C ILE A 95 -7.71 7.42 -12.38
N GLY A 96 -8.83 7.25 -13.07
CA GLY A 96 -10.12 7.79 -12.67
C GLY A 96 -10.99 6.76 -11.96
N LEU A 97 -11.37 6.99 -10.69
CA LEU A 97 -12.28 6.14 -9.93
C LEU A 97 -13.65 6.82 -9.82
N VAL A 98 -14.66 6.23 -10.48
CA VAL A 98 -16.01 6.81 -10.63
C VAL A 98 -17.09 5.76 -10.37
N CYS A 99 -18.33 6.15 -10.03
CA CYS A 99 -19.41 5.20 -9.75
C CYS A 99 -20.60 5.31 -10.73
N VAL A 100 -20.39 5.99 -11.87
CA VAL A 100 -21.44 6.28 -12.85
C VAL A 100 -20.93 6.16 -14.29
N ARG A 101 -21.86 5.88 -15.20
CA ARG A 101 -21.69 5.98 -16.66
C ARG A 101 -22.90 6.71 -17.26
N PRO A 102 -22.71 7.66 -18.20
CA PRO A 102 -21.43 8.23 -18.63
C PRO A 102 -20.78 9.11 -17.54
N SER A 103 -19.48 9.39 -17.68
CA SER A 103 -18.72 10.26 -16.76
C SER A 103 -17.79 11.21 -17.52
N ALA A 104 -17.62 12.43 -17.03
CA ALA A 104 -16.69 13.41 -17.61
C ALA A 104 -15.24 12.90 -17.55
N VAL A 105 -14.88 12.20 -16.47
CA VAL A 105 -13.59 11.49 -16.33
C VAL A 105 -13.26 10.63 -17.55
N ARG A 106 -14.24 9.89 -18.10
CA ARG A 106 -14.02 9.04 -19.28
C ARG A 106 -14.09 9.83 -20.59
N MET A 107 -14.95 10.84 -20.67
CA MET A 107 -15.15 11.64 -21.89
C MET A 107 -13.96 12.58 -22.18
N GLU A 108 -13.32 13.12 -21.16
CA GLU A 108 -12.17 14.04 -21.31
C GLU A 108 -10.86 13.33 -21.70
N ARG A 109 -10.82 11.99 -21.60
CA ARG A 109 -9.66 11.15 -21.98
C ARG A 109 -8.32 11.51 -21.32
N ASN A 110 -8.37 12.16 -20.16
CA ASN A 110 -7.20 12.47 -19.34
C ASN A 110 -6.71 11.28 -18.48
N CYS A 111 -7.46 10.16 -18.45
CA CYS A 111 -7.12 8.97 -17.67
C CYS A 111 -6.56 7.84 -18.55
N THR A 112 -5.41 7.29 -18.17
CA THR A 112 -4.89 6.02 -18.70
C THR A 112 -5.83 4.86 -18.37
N VAL A 113 -6.34 4.82 -17.12
CA VAL A 113 -7.25 3.78 -16.64
C VAL A 113 -8.46 4.43 -15.99
N VAL A 114 -9.66 3.90 -16.28
CA VAL A 114 -10.89 4.29 -15.60
C VAL A 114 -11.48 3.07 -14.90
N VAL A 115 -11.59 3.15 -13.58
CA VAL A 115 -12.23 2.16 -12.71
C VAL A 115 -13.64 2.68 -12.39
N ASP A 116 -14.65 2.02 -12.93
CA ASP A 116 -16.04 2.52 -12.90
C ASP A 116 -17.05 1.50 -12.34
N PRO A 117 -16.96 1.10 -11.05
CA PRO A 117 -17.96 0.26 -10.40
C PRO A 117 -19.31 0.99 -10.30
N VAL A 118 -20.17 0.82 -11.31
CA VAL A 118 -21.49 1.46 -11.39
C VAL A 118 -22.40 0.88 -10.30
N THR A 119 -22.80 1.71 -9.34
CA THR A 119 -23.59 1.28 -8.17
C THR A 119 -25.11 1.47 -8.32
N GLY A 120 -25.55 2.12 -9.41
CA GLY A 120 -26.94 2.51 -9.62
C GLY A 120 -27.43 3.61 -8.65
N PRO A 121 -28.73 3.96 -8.69
CA PRO A 121 -29.31 4.99 -7.82
C PRO A 121 -29.14 4.68 -6.34
N GLU A 122 -28.83 5.68 -5.54
CA GLU A 122 -28.72 5.54 -4.08
C GLU A 122 -30.11 5.44 -3.42
N VAL A 123 -30.18 4.79 -2.25
CA VAL A 123 -31.45 4.68 -1.50
C VAL A 123 -31.97 6.05 -1.04
N ILE A 124 -31.06 6.96 -0.72
CA ILE A 124 -31.35 8.39 -0.59
C ILE A 124 -30.80 9.05 -1.84
N THR A 125 -31.67 9.59 -2.69
CA THR A 125 -31.30 10.21 -3.96
C THR A 125 -30.16 11.21 -3.77
N GLY A 126 -29.04 10.99 -4.48
CA GLY A 126 -27.86 11.86 -4.45
C GLY A 126 -26.88 11.60 -3.29
N SER A 127 -27.21 10.78 -2.30
CA SER A 127 -26.34 10.49 -1.15
C SER A 127 -25.25 9.46 -1.51
N THR A 128 -24.28 9.87 -2.34
CA THR A 128 -23.20 8.99 -2.85
C THR A 128 -22.22 8.52 -1.77
N ARG A 129 -22.30 9.05 -0.54
CA ARG A 129 -21.56 8.51 0.62
C ARG A 129 -21.95 7.07 0.98
N MET A 130 -23.02 6.53 0.37
CA MET A 130 -23.58 5.21 0.62
C MET A 130 -22.94 4.16 -0.31
N LYS A 131 -23.66 3.61 -1.31
CA LYS A 131 -23.13 2.51 -2.14
C LYS A 131 -21.89 2.94 -2.92
N ALA A 132 -21.90 4.12 -3.52
CA ALA A 132 -20.75 4.64 -4.26
C ALA A 132 -19.52 4.83 -3.36
N GLY A 133 -19.70 5.33 -2.12
CA GLY A 133 -18.66 5.40 -1.11
C GLY A 133 -18.10 4.03 -0.74
N THR A 134 -18.96 3.04 -0.50
CA THR A 134 -18.53 1.66 -0.22
C THR A 134 -17.76 1.04 -1.39
N ALA A 135 -18.24 1.21 -2.62
CA ALA A 135 -17.55 0.75 -3.82
C ALA A 135 -16.18 1.41 -3.97
N THR A 136 -16.10 2.72 -3.70
CA THR A 136 -14.85 3.49 -3.70
C THR A 136 -13.86 2.92 -2.68
N LYS A 137 -14.30 2.66 -1.43
CA LYS A 137 -13.45 2.06 -0.39
C LYS A 137 -12.89 0.71 -0.84
N MET A 138 -13.75 -0.17 -1.35
CA MET A 138 -13.34 -1.50 -1.80
C MET A 138 -12.32 -1.41 -2.94
N ALA A 139 -12.56 -0.53 -3.92
CA ALA A 139 -11.63 -0.31 -5.03
C ALA A 139 -10.27 0.21 -4.56
N LEU A 140 -10.24 1.20 -3.67
CA LEU A 140 -9.00 1.72 -3.10
C LEU A 140 -8.23 0.63 -2.35
N ASN A 141 -8.90 -0.11 -1.46
CA ASN A 141 -8.27 -1.21 -0.72
C ASN A 141 -7.72 -2.29 -1.66
N MET A 142 -8.41 -2.61 -2.76
CA MET A 142 -7.93 -3.57 -3.76
C MET A 142 -6.68 -3.05 -4.49
N ILE A 143 -6.68 -1.79 -4.91
CA ILE A 143 -5.54 -1.16 -5.59
C ILE A 143 -4.34 -1.12 -4.66
N SER A 144 -4.50 -0.54 -3.47
CA SER A 144 -3.41 -0.32 -2.53
C SER A 144 -2.85 -1.65 -2.02
N THR A 145 -3.71 -2.59 -1.59
CA THR A 145 -3.27 -3.93 -1.16
C THR A 145 -2.62 -4.70 -2.31
N GLY A 146 -3.20 -4.64 -3.52
CA GLY A 146 -2.65 -5.31 -4.70
C GLY A 146 -1.24 -4.83 -5.06
N VAL A 147 -1.01 -3.51 -5.01
CA VAL A 147 0.32 -2.91 -5.19
C VAL A 147 1.28 -3.41 -4.11
N GLN A 148 0.88 -3.40 -2.84
CA GLN A 148 1.76 -3.81 -1.74
C GLN A 148 2.11 -5.31 -1.77
N ILE A 149 1.18 -6.16 -2.23
CA ILE A 149 1.48 -7.57 -2.51
C ILE A 149 2.55 -7.68 -3.60
N LYS A 150 2.42 -6.92 -4.70
CA LYS A 150 3.39 -6.92 -5.80
C LYS A 150 4.75 -6.36 -5.40
N LEU A 151 4.79 -5.42 -4.44
CA LEU A 151 6.02 -4.90 -3.83
C LEU A 151 6.62 -5.83 -2.76
N GLY A 152 6.09 -7.05 -2.59
CA GLY A 152 6.66 -8.04 -1.67
C GLY A 152 6.41 -7.75 -0.19
N LYS A 153 5.39 -6.95 0.15
CA LYS A 153 5.04 -6.65 1.55
C LYS A 153 4.34 -7.82 2.27
N THR A 154 3.93 -8.84 1.52
CA THR A 154 3.26 -10.03 2.04
C THR A 154 4.01 -11.32 1.65
N TYR A 155 3.74 -12.39 2.39
CA TYR A 155 4.09 -13.77 2.02
C TYR A 155 2.84 -14.63 2.15
N GLY A 156 2.32 -15.12 1.03
CA GLY A 156 0.95 -15.66 0.99
C GLY A 156 -0.04 -14.59 1.47
N ASN A 157 -0.80 -14.91 2.52
CA ASN A 157 -1.74 -14.00 3.17
C ASN A 157 -1.17 -13.34 4.45
N LEU A 158 0.12 -13.55 4.76
CA LEU A 158 0.77 -12.97 5.93
C LEU A 158 1.37 -11.61 5.58
N MET A 159 0.99 -10.60 6.35
CA MET A 159 1.64 -9.29 6.39
C MET A 159 3.00 -9.45 7.08
N ILE A 160 4.07 -9.51 6.30
CA ILE A 160 5.43 -9.77 6.81
C ILE A 160 6.27 -8.50 6.95
N ASP A 161 5.87 -7.42 6.29
CA ASP A 161 6.58 -6.14 6.33
C ASP A 161 6.01 -5.22 7.41
N LEU A 162 6.18 -5.67 8.66
CA LEU A 162 5.85 -4.90 9.85
C LEU A 162 7.09 -4.68 10.72
N ASN A 163 7.08 -3.59 11.49
CA ASN A 163 8.05 -3.34 12.55
C ASN A 163 7.45 -3.72 13.91
N ALA A 164 8.12 -4.59 14.66
CA ALA A 164 7.69 -5.06 15.98
C ALA A 164 7.92 -4.01 17.08
N SER A 165 7.22 -2.87 17.00
CA SER A 165 7.42 -1.70 17.87
C SER A 165 6.59 -1.69 19.16
N ASN A 166 5.68 -2.64 19.35
CA ASN A 166 4.86 -2.77 20.56
C ASN A 166 4.52 -4.22 20.86
N HIS A 167 4.05 -4.51 22.08
CA HIS A 167 3.76 -5.88 22.54
C HIS A 167 2.85 -6.68 21.59
N LYS A 168 1.81 -6.05 21.03
CA LYS A 168 0.91 -6.71 20.06
C LYS A 168 1.66 -7.09 18.78
N LEU A 169 2.50 -6.20 18.27
CA LEU A 169 3.28 -6.44 17.05
C LEU A 169 4.42 -7.44 17.27
N VAL A 170 5.04 -7.48 18.44
CA VAL A 170 6.02 -8.51 18.82
C VAL A 170 5.36 -9.90 18.83
N SER A 171 4.21 -10.05 19.50
CA SER A 171 3.46 -11.32 19.51
C SER A 171 3.07 -11.75 18.09
N ARG A 172 2.62 -10.81 17.25
CA ARG A 172 2.30 -11.07 15.83
C ARG A 172 3.55 -11.49 15.04
N ALA A 173 4.68 -10.84 15.25
CA ALA A 173 5.96 -11.16 14.63
C ALA A 173 6.39 -12.60 14.95
N ARG A 174 6.36 -13.00 16.23
CA ARG A 174 6.69 -14.37 16.64
C ARG A 174 5.84 -15.40 15.90
N ARG A 175 4.52 -15.18 15.84
CA ARG A 175 3.60 -16.07 15.13
C ARG A 175 3.94 -16.18 13.64
N ILE A 176 4.16 -15.05 12.96
CA ILE A 176 4.51 -15.04 11.54
C ILE A 176 5.81 -15.79 11.28
N ILE A 177 6.86 -15.50 12.05
CA ILE A 177 8.17 -16.12 11.86
C ILE A 177 8.07 -17.62 12.07
N ARG A 178 7.42 -18.08 13.15
CA ARG A 178 7.22 -19.51 13.42
C ARG A 178 6.39 -20.20 12.33
N THR A 179 5.31 -19.58 11.85
CA THR A 179 4.48 -20.15 10.78
C THR A 179 5.31 -20.37 9.52
N ILE A 180 6.09 -19.37 9.07
CA ILE A 180 6.87 -19.50 7.84
C ILE A 180 8.09 -20.41 8.05
N ALA A 181 8.75 -20.33 9.20
CA ALA A 181 9.85 -21.21 9.56
C ALA A 181 9.45 -22.70 9.58
N ALA A 182 8.24 -23.01 10.05
CA ALA A 182 7.70 -24.38 10.03
C ALA A 182 7.46 -24.90 8.60
N GLU A 183 7.11 -24.02 7.66
CA GLU A 183 6.93 -24.35 6.24
C GLU A 183 8.27 -24.55 5.52
N VAL A 184 9.23 -23.65 5.75
CA VAL A 184 10.48 -23.57 4.97
C VAL A 184 11.60 -24.43 5.58
N GLY A 185 11.52 -24.72 6.87
CA GLY A 185 12.59 -25.37 7.64
C GLY A 185 13.58 -24.35 8.21
N LEU A 186 14.36 -24.80 9.20
CA LEU A 186 15.37 -24.00 9.89
C LEU A 186 16.70 -24.74 9.99
N PRO A 187 17.84 -24.03 10.06
CA PRO A 187 19.10 -24.59 10.50
C PRO A 187 18.98 -25.10 11.95
N PRO A 188 19.72 -26.16 12.36
CA PRO A 188 19.68 -26.66 13.74
C PRO A 188 20.00 -25.60 14.80
N SER A 189 20.85 -24.63 14.48
CA SER A 189 21.22 -23.51 15.38
C SER A 189 20.05 -22.58 15.73
N TYR A 190 18.95 -22.61 14.97
CA TYR A 190 17.77 -21.77 15.19
C TYR A 190 16.53 -22.57 15.60
N ALA A 191 16.64 -23.88 15.89
CA ALA A 191 15.48 -24.71 16.24
C ALA A 191 14.75 -24.24 17.53
N SER A 192 15.48 -23.66 18.47
CA SER A 192 14.96 -23.13 19.73
C SER A 192 13.93 -22.01 19.56
N ILE A 193 13.91 -21.29 18.43
CA ILE A 193 12.97 -20.18 18.23
C ILE A 193 11.50 -20.62 18.25
N PHE A 194 11.21 -21.91 18.06
CA PHE A 194 9.85 -22.46 18.16
C PHE A 194 9.32 -22.51 19.60
N THR A 195 10.21 -22.62 20.59
CA THR A 195 9.85 -22.82 22.00
C THR A 195 10.33 -21.69 22.91
N ASP A 196 11.32 -20.92 22.47
CA ASP A 196 11.94 -19.84 23.24
C ASP A 196 11.61 -18.48 22.60
N ASP A 197 10.71 -17.74 23.26
CA ASP A 197 10.32 -16.39 22.86
C ASP A 197 11.46 -15.38 23.02
N GLU A 198 12.36 -15.55 24.01
CA GLU A 198 13.43 -14.61 24.32
C GLU A 198 14.50 -14.62 23.22
N GLN A 199 14.86 -15.80 22.72
CA GLN A 199 15.78 -15.92 21.59
C GLN A 199 15.21 -15.31 20.30
N LEU A 200 13.94 -15.58 20.00
CA LEU A 200 13.30 -15.01 18.82
C LEU A 200 13.21 -13.48 18.91
N ASP A 201 12.86 -12.96 20.08
CA ASP A 201 12.86 -11.53 20.36
C ASP A 201 14.25 -10.91 20.23
N ALA A 202 15.30 -11.60 20.67
CA ALA A 202 16.67 -11.13 20.50
C ALA A 202 17.04 -10.98 19.02
N VAL A 203 16.64 -11.94 18.17
CA VAL A 203 16.85 -11.83 16.71
C VAL A 203 16.05 -10.66 16.12
N ILE A 204 14.77 -10.53 16.50
CA ILE A 204 13.91 -9.42 16.04
C ILE A 204 14.53 -8.06 16.44
N ARG A 205 15.01 -7.92 17.69
CA ARG A 205 15.67 -6.70 18.17
C ARG A 205 16.96 -6.40 17.41
N ARG A 206 17.79 -7.40 17.12
CA ARG A 206 19.00 -7.23 16.30
C ARG A 206 18.71 -6.82 14.86
N CYS A 207 17.49 -7.07 14.38
CA CYS A 207 17.00 -6.65 13.08
C CYS A 207 16.16 -5.35 13.15
N ASP A 208 16.34 -4.55 14.20
CA ASP A 208 15.63 -3.28 14.42
C ASP A 208 14.10 -3.41 14.39
N GLY A 209 13.59 -4.56 14.83
CA GLY A 209 12.16 -4.88 14.81
C GLY A 209 11.62 -5.37 13.47
N SER A 210 12.44 -5.45 12.42
CA SER A 210 12.01 -5.92 11.09
C SER A 210 11.73 -7.43 11.10
N VAL A 211 10.46 -7.79 10.94
CA VAL A 211 10.00 -9.19 10.92
C VAL A 211 10.50 -9.91 9.67
N LYS A 212 10.46 -9.23 8.51
CA LYS A 212 10.95 -9.77 7.24
C LYS A 212 12.44 -10.10 7.30
N LEU A 213 13.27 -9.20 7.84
CA LEU A 213 14.71 -9.42 7.98
C LEU A 213 15.02 -10.51 9.00
N ALA A 214 14.37 -10.48 10.17
CA ALA A 214 14.52 -11.50 11.20
C ALA A 214 14.18 -12.90 10.67
N LEU A 215 13.13 -13.01 9.85
CA LEU A 215 12.74 -14.26 9.20
C LEU A 215 13.83 -14.80 8.26
N VAL A 216 14.42 -13.94 7.43
CA VAL A 216 15.53 -14.37 6.54
C VAL A 216 16.72 -14.81 7.37
N VAL A 217 17.07 -14.09 8.45
CA VAL A 217 18.16 -14.47 9.37
C VAL A 217 17.93 -15.86 9.96
N VAL A 218 16.76 -16.13 10.53
CA VAL A 218 16.51 -17.42 11.18
C VAL A 218 16.45 -18.58 10.17
N VAL A 219 15.86 -18.38 8.99
CA VAL A 219 15.72 -19.44 7.99
C VAL A 219 17.03 -19.73 7.26
N SER A 220 17.86 -18.73 7.01
CA SER A 220 19.14 -18.90 6.31
C SER A 220 20.31 -19.22 7.22
N GLY A 221 20.26 -18.76 8.48
CA GLY A 221 21.40 -18.73 9.39
C GLY A 221 22.51 -17.75 9.00
N TRP A 222 22.25 -16.85 8.05
CA TRP A 222 23.22 -15.87 7.58
C TRP A 222 23.33 -14.66 8.51
N GLY A 223 24.44 -13.92 8.36
CA GLY A 223 24.61 -12.63 9.01
C GLY A 223 23.58 -11.59 8.54
N ILE A 224 23.23 -10.66 9.43
CA ILE A 224 22.16 -9.67 9.20
C ILE A 224 22.41 -8.83 7.95
N ASP A 225 23.65 -8.41 7.71
CA ASP A 225 24.00 -7.57 6.55
C ASP A 225 23.81 -8.33 5.23
N LEU A 226 24.22 -9.60 5.18
CA LEU A 226 23.99 -10.46 4.01
C LEU A 226 22.49 -10.67 3.74
N CYS A 227 21.70 -10.88 4.80
CA CYS A 227 20.24 -10.99 4.69
C CYS A 227 19.61 -9.69 4.16
N ARG A 228 20.10 -8.53 4.63
CA ARG A 228 19.63 -7.22 4.19
C ARG A 228 19.96 -7.00 2.71
N GLU A 229 21.18 -7.31 2.29
CA GLU A 229 21.59 -7.25 0.89
C GLU A 229 20.79 -8.21 -0.01
N ALA A 230 20.52 -9.44 0.46
CA ALA A 230 19.68 -10.40 -0.27
C ALA A 230 18.26 -9.87 -0.47
N LEU A 231 17.66 -9.27 0.57
CA LEU A 231 16.35 -8.61 0.46
C LEU A 231 16.40 -7.46 -0.55
N THR A 232 17.40 -6.58 -0.48
CA THR A 232 17.55 -5.46 -1.43
C THR A 232 17.69 -5.95 -2.88
N ARG A 233 18.55 -6.96 -3.13
CA ARG A 233 18.76 -7.52 -4.47
C ARG A 233 17.50 -8.13 -5.09
N ARG A 234 16.57 -8.63 -4.26
CA ARG A 234 15.29 -9.21 -4.69
C ARG A 234 14.12 -8.24 -4.58
N GLY A 235 14.38 -6.93 -4.45
CA GLY A 235 13.33 -5.91 -4.37
C GLY A 235 12.41 -6.08 -3.15
N GLY A 236 12.91 -6.66 -2.06
CA GLY A 236 12.15 -6.92 -0.84
C GLY A 236 11.15 -8.08 -0.93
N VAL A 237 11.13 -8.84 -2.03
CA VAL A 237 10.25 -10.00 -2.23
C VAL A 237 10.80 -11.21 -1.50
N LEU A 238 10.21 -11.54 -0.34
CA LEU A 238 10.68 -12.61 0.54
C LEU A 238 10.76 -13.97 -0.16
N ARG A 239 9.77 -14.32 -1.00
CA ARG A 239 9.74 -15.64 -1.65
C ARG A 239 10.99 -15.88 -2.51
N ALA A 240 11.41 -14.87 -3.28
CA ALA A 240 12.62 -14.95 -4.09
C ALA A 240 13.87 -15.14 -3.24
N VAL A 241 13.97 -14.46 -2.08
CA VAL A 241 15.10 -14.65 -1.15
C VAL A 241 15.11 -16.06 -0.57
N LEU A 242 13.94 -16.60 -0.19
CA LEU A 242 13.83 -17.96 0.36
C LEU A 242 14.14 -19.05 -0.68
N ASP A 243 13.94 -18.78 -1.97
CA ASP A 243 14.37 -19.69 -3.03
C ASP A 243 15.91 -19.69 -3.16
N ASP A 244 16.57 -18.52 -3.03
CA ASP A 244 18.04 -18.41 -3.01
C ASP A 244 18.67 -19.17 -1.83
N VAL A 245 18.11 -18.98 -0.62
CA VAL A 245 18.59 -19.64 0.61
C VAL A 245 18.56 -21.17 0.46
N ARG A 246 17.48 -21.71 -0.13
CA ARG A 246 17.37 -23.14 -0.37
C ARG A 246 18.41 -23.63 -1.38
N PHE A 247 18.62 -22.89 -2.47
CA PHE A 247 19.62 -23.26 -3.47
C PHE A 247 21.05 -23.28 -2.89
N GLU A 248 21.44 -22.25 -2.14
CA GLU A 248 22.79 -22.21 -1.54
C GLU A 248 22.99 -23.30 -0.49
N THR A 249 21.95 -23.64 0.27
CA THR A 249 22.01 -24.76 1.24
C THR A 249 22.25 -26.08 0.51
N VAL A 250 21.52 -26.32 -0.58
CA VAL A 250 21.72 -27.51 -1.43
C VAL A 250 23.12 -27.53 -2.04
N ALA A 251 23.60 -26.42 -2.62
CA ALA A 251 24.94 -26.36 -3.22
C ALA A 251 26.05 -26.66 -2.20
N ARG A 252 25.94 -26.14 -0.96
CA ARG A 252 26.90 -26.43 0.12
C ARG A 252 26.87 -27.89 0.58
N VAL A 253 25.69 -28.51 0.62
CA VAL A 253 25.54 -29.93 1.00
C VAL A 253 26.09 -30.86 -0.09
N PHE A 254 25.93 -30.49 -1.37
CA PHE A 254 26.31 -31.35 -2.49
C PHE A 254 27.70 -31.07 -3.10
N LYS A 255 28.48 -30.08 -2.60
CA LYS A 255 29.83 -29.73 -3.09
C LYS A 255 29.93 -29.74 -4.63
N VAL A 256 29.03 -29.00 -5.31
CA VAL A 256 29.17 -28.66 -6.73
C VAL A 256 29.71 -27.24 -6.84
#